data_AF-A0A844AZ76-F1
#
_entry.id   AF-A0A844AZ76-F1
#
_cell.length_a   1.000
_cell.length_b   1.000
_cell.length_c   1.000
_cell.angle_alpha   90.00
_cell.angle_beta   90.00
_cell.angle_gamma   90.00
#
_symmetry.space_group_name_H-M   'P 1'
#
loop_
_entity.id
_entity.type
_entity.pdbx_description
1 polymer ?
#
loop_
_entity_poly.entity_id
_entity_poly.type
_entity_poly.pdbx_seq_one_letter_code
_entity_poly.pdbx_strand_id
1 'polypeptide(L)'
;MFSCGYYLARYIDWCDAQVLRLKRWQAIAIEMIAVVFIILAIEVAPGWLAALVFLILAPAIWVFGFVAHRHFKRVNEQKHSAASQLRKTQKMLKGFRK
;
A
#
# COMPACT_ATOMS: atom_id res chain seq x y z
N MET A 1 -8.79 -21.00 15.46
CA MET A 1 -7.50 -20.87 14.73
C MET A 1 -7.66 -20.69 13.22
N PHE A 2 -8.70 -21.22 12.56
CA PHE A 2 -8.96 -20.94 11.12
C PHE A 2 -9.65 -19.59 10.83
N SER A 3 -10.40 -19.04 11.79
CA SER A 3 -11.15 -17.79 11.62
C SER A 3 -10.26 -16.55 11.47
N CYS A 4 -9.22 -16.40 12.29
CA CYS A 4 -8.29 -15.26 12.18
C CYS A 4 -7.60 -15.20 10.82
N GLY A 5 -7.17 -16.35 10.27
CA GLY A 5 -6.57 -16.40 8.94
C GLY A 5 -7.55 -15.98 7.84
N TYR A 6 -8.81 -16.38 7.95
CA TYR A 6 -9.87 -15.97 7.01
C TYR A 6 -10.14 -14.46 7.06
N TYR A 7 -10.26 -13.88 8.27
CA TYR A 7 -10.45 -12.43 8.41
C TYR A 7 -9.26 -11.64 7.90
N LEU A 8 -8.03 -12.11 8.14
CA LEU A 8 -6.82 -11.46 7.66
C LEU A 8 -6.73 -11.52 6.13
N ALA A 9 -7.02 -12.68 5.52
CA ALA A 9 -7.04 -12.83 4.07
C ALA A 9 -8.08 -11.90 3.43
N ARG A 10 -9.31 -11.89 3.97
CA ARG A 10 -10.38 -10.99 3.49
C ARG A 10 -10.01 -9.51 3.64
N TYR A 11 -9.31 -9.16 4.72
CA TYR A 11 -8.81 -7.80 4.91
C TYR A 11 -7.75 -7.44 3.88
N ILE A 12 -6.81 -8.34 3.59
CA ILE A 12 -5.80 -8.14 2.54
C ILE A 12 -6.46 -7.94 1.16
N ASP A 13 -7.43 -8.78 0.80
CA ASP A 13 -8.15 -8.67 -0.47
C ASP A 13 -8.92 -7.35 -0.56
N TRP A 14 -9.53 -6.93 0.55
CA TRP A 14 -10.20 -5.63 0.63
C TRP A 14 -9.21 -4.47 0.47
N CYS A 15 -8.05 -4.53 1.14
CA CYS A 15 -6.98 -3.53 0.98
C CYS A 15 -6.51 -3.45 -0.48
N ASP A 16 -6.30 -4.59 -1.15
CA ASP A 16 -5.87 -4.62 -2.55
C ASP A 16 -6.91 -3.98 -3.48
N ALA A 17 -8.20 -4.29 -3.27
CA ALA A 17 -9.30 -3.69 -4.00
C ALA A 17 -9.42 -2.16 -3.80
N GLN A 18 -9.13 -1.66 -2.60
CA GLN A 18 -9.14 -0.22 -2.32
C GLN A 18 -7.92 0.48 -2.90
N VAL A 19 -6.72 -0.11 -2.76
CA VAL A 19 -5.47 0.46 -3.27
C VAL A 19 -5.52 0.66 -4.80
N LEU A 20 -6.20 -0.22 -5.53
CA LEU A 20 -6.42 -0.07 -6.98
C LEU A 20 -7.14 1.24 -7.36
N ARG A 21 -8.01 1.75 -6.48
CA ARG A 21 -8.80 2.97 -6.71
C ARG A 21 -8.08 4.23 -6.21
N LEU A 22 -7.01 4.07 -5.44
CA LEU A 22 -6.31 5.16 -4.78
C LEU A 22 -5.09 5.62 -5.58
N LYS A 23 -4.87 6.94 -5.60
CA LYS A 23 -3.58 7.50 -6.02
C LYS A 23 -2.54 7.24 -4.92
N ARG A 24 -1.26 7.11 -5.31
CA ARG A 24 -0.14 6.90 -4.37
C ARG A 24 -0.13 7.91 -3.21
N TRP A 25 -0.37 9.19 -3.50
CA TRP A 25 -0.45 10.23 -2.47
C TRP A 25 -1.64 10.06 -1.52
N GLN A 26 -2.78 9.55 -1.99
CA GLN A 26 -3.93 9.28 -1.14
C GLN A 26 -3.67 8.12 -0.19
N ALA A 27 -3.00 7.06 -0.66
CA ALA A 27 -2.60 5.95 0.20
C ALA A 27 -1.64 6.39 1.31
N ILE A 28 -0.64 7.23 0.98
CA ILE A 28 0.28 7.83 1.97
C ILE A 28 -0.48 8.72 2.96
N ALA A 29 -1.41 9.54 2.48
CA ALA A 29 -2.20 10.41 3.35
C ALA A 29 -3.06 9.60 4.35
N ILE A 30 -3.69 8.52 3.90
CA ILE A 30 -4.47 7.61 4.76
C ILE A 30 -3.58 7.00 5.85
N GLU A 31 -2.39 6.51 5.48
CA GLU A 31 -1.43 5.93 6.42
C GLU A 31 -0.97 6.96 7.45
N MET A 32 -0.62 8.17 7.02
CA MET A 32 -0.23 9.27 7.91
C MET A 32 -1.36 9.68 8.87
N ILE A 33 -2.59 9.80 8.37
CA ILE A 33 -3.76 10.12 9.20
C ILE A 33 -3.99 9.02 10.24
N ALA A 34 -3.86 7.76 9.86
CA ALA A 34 -4.05 6.64 10.77
C ALA A 34 -2.98 6.62 11.87
N VAL A 35 -1.73 6.93 11.55
CA VAL A 35 -0.65 7.07 12.54
C VAL A 35 -0.93 8.22 13.51
N VAL A 36 -1.32 9.39 13.00
CA VAL A 36 -1.70 10.54 13.85
C VAL A 36 -2.85 10.18 14.77
N PHE A 37 -3.84 9.43 14.28
CA PHE A 37 -4.97 8.99 15.08
C PHE A 37 -4.55 8.04 16.20
N ILE A 38 -3.61 7.11 15.94
CA ILE A 38 -3.05 6.24 16.97
C ILE A 38 -2.35 7.07 18.05
N ILE A 39 -1.50 8.03 17.66
CA ILE A 39 -0.78 8.88 18.62
C ILE A 39 -1.76 9.65 19.50
N LEU A 40 -2.77 10.29 18.89
CA LEU A 40 -3.81 11.00 19.63
C LEU A 40 -4.60 10.08 20.57
N ALA A 41 -4.91 8.87 20.13
CA ALA A 41 -5.60 7.89 20.96
C ALA A 41 -4.73 7.46 22.16
N ILE A 42 -3.41 7.35 21.99
CA ILE A 42 -2.49 7.01 23.09
C ILE A 42 -2.40 8.15 24.11
N GLU A 43 -2.35 9.40 23.66
CA GLU A 43 -2.23 10.58 24.53
C GLU A 43 -3.50 10.86 25.35
N VAL A 44 -4.69 10.58 24.78
CA VAL A 44 -5.98 10.96 25.38
C VAL A 44 -6.64 9.80 26.12
N ALA A 45 -6.38 8.54 25.72
CA ALA A 45 -7.06 7.39 26.30
C ALA A 45 -6.37 6.85 27.56
N PRO A 46 -7.12 6.23 28.48
CA PRO A 46 -6.53 5.46 29.56
C PRO A 46 -5.66 4.32 29.00
N GLY A 47 -4.52 4.03 29.65
CA GLY A 47 -3.45 3.20 29.09
C GLY A 47 -3.85 1.81 28.58
N TRP A 48 -4.87 1.18 29.17
CA TRP A 48 -5.40 -0.10 28.69
C TRP A 48 -6.13 0.02 27.36
N LEU A 49 -6.82 1.14 27.13
CA LEU A 49 -7.55 1.44 25.91
C LEU A 49 -6.58 1.88 24.81
N ALA A 50 -5.55 2.65 25.15
CA ALA A 50 -4.43 2.95 24.27
C ALA A 50 -3.71 1.67 23.79
N ALA A 51 -3.43 0.73 24.69
CA ALA A 51 -2.83 -0.56 24.36
C ALA A 51 -3.70 -1.39 23.41
N LEU A 52 -5.02 -1.45 23.64
CA LEU A 52 -5.97 -2.12 22.75
C LEU A 52 -6.01 -1.50 21.35
N VAL A 53 -6.10 -0.16 21.29
CA VAL A 53 -6.07 0.59 20.03
C VAL A 53 -4.80 0.29 19.27
N PHE A 54 -3.64 0.34 19.93
CA PHE A 54 -2.37 0.02 19.31
C PHE A 54 -2.32 -1.42 18.78
N LEU A 55 -2.75 -2.39 19.58
CA LEU A 55 -2.70 -3.82 19.24
C LEU A 55 -3.59 -4.17 18.04
N ILE A 56 -4.69 -3.44 17.84
CA ILE A 56 -5.62 -3.67 16.71
C ILE A 56 -5.24 -2.84 15.48
N LEU A 57 -5.02 -1.53 15.64
CA LEU A 57 -4.80 -0.63 14.50
C LEU A 57 -3.39 -0.72 13.92
N ALA A 58 -2.35 -0.91 14.74
CA ALA A 58 -0.99 -0.99 14.22
C ALA A 58 -0.80 -2.11 13.18
N PRO A 59 -1.23 -3.37 13.41
CA PRO A 59 -1.11 -4.40 12.38
C PRO A 59 -2.03 -4.15 11.18
N ALA A 60 -3.21 -3.56 11.39
CA ALA A 60 -4.12 -3.22 10.29
C ALA A 60 -3.53 -2.17 9.33
N ILE A 61 -2.88 -1.13 9.89
CA ILE A 61 -2.17 -0.11 9.12
C ILE A 61 -0.95 -0.72 8.44
N TRP A 62 -0.18 -1.56 9.14
CA TRP A 62 0.99 -2.22 8.56
C TRP A 62 0.60 -3.06 7.34
N VAL A 63 -0.46 -3.87 7.45
CA VAL A 63 -0.95 -4.71 6.34
C VAL A 63 -1.39 -3.82 5.17
N PHE A 64 -2.13 -2.75 5.44
CA PHE A 64 -2.53 -1.79 4.39
C PHE A 64 -1.32 -1.16 3.69
N GLY A 65 -0.35 -0.64 4.46
CA GLY A 65 0.88 -0.04 3.93
C GLY A 65 1.70 -1.03 3.10
N PHE A 66 1.79 -2.29 3.54
CA PHE A 66 2.46 -3.35 2.80
C PHE A 66 1.79 -3.66 1.46
N VAL A 67 0.45 -3.80 1.45
CA VAL A 67 -0.33 -4.03 0.23
C VAL A 67 -0.20 -2.83 -0.72
N ALA A 68 -0.35 -1.61 -0.21
CA ALA A 68 -0.19 -0.38 -0.97
C ALA A 68 1.21 -0.28 -1.61
N HIS A 69 2.25 -0.51 -0.81
CA HIS A 69 3.63 -0.48 -1.29
C HIS A 69 3.88 -1.52 -2.39
N ARG A 70 3.42 -2.76 -2.19
CA ARG A 70 3.55 -3.84 -3.17
C ARG A 70 2.86 -3.50 -4.49
N HIS A 71 1.66 -2.94 -4.44
CA HIS A 71 0.91 -2.53 -5.62
C HIS A 71 1.66 -1.42 -6.39
N PHE A 72 2.04 -0.33 -5.73
CA PHE A 72 2.73 0.78 -6.40
C PHE A 72 4.13 0.41 -6.90
N LYS A 73 4.82 -0.52 -6.22
CA LYS A 73 6.09 -1.07 -6.71
C LYS A 73 5.89 -1.79 -8.04
N ARG A 74 4.90 -2.69 -8.14
CA ARG A 74 4.57 -3.40 -9.39
C ARG A 74 4.21 -2.45 -10.53
N VAL A 75 3.39 -1.43 -10.25
CA VAL A 75 3.02 -0.41 -11.25
C VAL A 75 4.25 0.36 -11.74
N ASN A 76 5.18 0.71 -10.84
CA ASN A 76 6.42 1.38 -11.24
C ASN A 76 7.34 0.48 -12.05
N GLU A 77 7.48 -0.79 -11.68
CA GLU A 77 8.26 -1.78 -12.42
C GLU A 77 7.72 -1.97 -13.84
N GLN A 78 6.40 -2.06 -14.00
CA GLN A 78 5.75 -2.14 -15.31
C GLN A 78 5.97 -0.87 -16.16
N LYS A 79 5.89 0.32 -15.56
CA LYS A 79 6.18 1.57 -16.26
C LYS A 79 7.64 1.64 -16.72
N HIS A 80 8.56 1.20 -15.87
CA HIS A 80 9.98 1.14 -16.22
C HIS A 80 10.27 0.11 -17.32
N SER A 81 9.67 -1.08 -17.26
CA SER A 81 9.84 -2.10 -18.30
C SER A 81 9.29 -1.60 -19.64
N ALA A 82 8.10 -1.01 -19.66
CA ALA A 82 7.48 -0.43 -20.86
C ALA A 82 8.34 0.70 -21.45
N ALA A 83 8.83 1.63 -20.62
CA ALA A 83 9.72 2.69 -21.06
C ALA A 83 11.04 2.14 -21.63
N SER A 84 11.59 1.08 -21.04
CA SER A 84 12.81 0.42 -21.53
C SER A 84 12.58 -0.24 -22.90
N GLN A 85 11.44 -0.91 -23.09
CA GLN A 85 11.06 -1.52 -24.37
C GLN A 85 10.87 -0.45 -25.43
N LEU A 86 10.17 0.64 -25.12
CA LEU A 86 9.93 1.75 -26.04
C LEU A 86 11.24 2.39 -26.51
N ARG A 87 12.21 2.59 -25.60
CA ARG A 87 13.57 3.04 -25.94
C ARG A 87 14.31 2.04 -26.86
N LYS A 88 14.19 0.74 -26.61
CA LYS A 88 14.79 -0.30 -27.47
C LYS A 88 14.17 -0.27 -28.87
N THR A 89 12.84 -0.20 -28.97
CA THR A 89 12.12 -0.11 -30.24
C THR A 89 12.49 1.15 -31.03
N GLN A 90 12.57 2.31 -30.36
CA GLN A 90 13.03 3.55 -30.98
C GLN A 90 14.47 3.46 -31.49
N LYS A 91 15.38 2.79 -30.77
CA LYS A 91 16.76 2.55 -31.24
C LYS A 91 16.78 1.66 -32.49
N MET A 92 15.98 0.58 -32.51
CA MET A 92 15.90 -0.30 -33.68
C MET A 92 15.34 0.44 -34.90
N LEU A 93 14.23 1.18 -34.75
CA LEU A 93 13.63 1.96 -35.84
C LEU A 93 14.56 3.05 -36.39
N LYS A 94 15.39 3.69 -35.55
CA LYS A 94 16.42 4.62 -36.03
C LYS A 94 17.51 3.92 -36.85
N GLY A 95 17.82 2.66 -36.54
CA GLY A 95 18.78 1.86 -37.29
C GLY A 95 18.29 1.48 -38.69
N PHE A 96 16.99 1.25 -38.86
CA PHE A 96 16.35 0.96 -40.15
C PHE A 96 16.07 2.19 -41.03
N ARG A 97 16.30 3.41 -40.52
CA ARG A 97 16.08 4.66 -41.28
C ARG A 97 17.34 5.17 -41.99
N LYS A 98 18.40 4.37 -42.01
CA LYS A 98 19.57 4.50 -42.89
C LYS A 98 19.44 3.49 -44.01
#